data_AF-A0A1Q6JEF5-F1
#
_entry.id   AF-A0A1Q6JEF5-F1
#
_cell.length_a   1.000
_cell.length_b   1.000
_cell.length_c   1.000
_cell.angle_alpha   90.00
_cell.angle_beta   90.00
_cell.angle_gamma   90.00
#
_symmetry.space_group_name_H-M   'P 1'
#
loop_
_entity.id
_entity.type
_entity.pdbx_description
1 polymer ?
#
loop_
_entity_poly.entity_id
_entity_poly.type
_entity_poly.pdbx_seq_one_letter_code
_entity_poly.pdbx_strand_id
1 'polypeptide(L)'
;MIRTAFFAEEDNEDRPFAVDYVWYLWCGKDSPAFDKDKMATFERYFLKEKELHKEVKGHYYSLRNEEKVCDMLLDEFGVIGTHRHIINGHVPVKTIQGENPIKANGKMMVIDGGFSKAYHSETGIAGYTLVYHSRGFQLVQHEPFTSMQKAIEEGQDIKSSTQIVEMSTQRMMVKDTDKGRELVTQINDLKKLLMAYRTGLIKEKSI
;
A
#
# COMPACT_ATOMS: atom_id res chain seq x y z
N MET A 1 -11.06 5.93 -21.48
CA MET A 1 -11.37 4.50 -21.60
C MET A 1 -12.11 3.96 -20.38
N ILE A 2 -11.51 3.59 -19.24
CA ILE A 2 -12.31 3.04 -18.09
C ILE A 2 -13.36 4.03 -17.59
N ARG A 3 -13.02 5.31 -17.42
CA ARG A 3 -13.98 6.35 -17.05
C ARG A 3 -15.12 6.49 -18.06
N THR A 4 -14.85 6.21 -19.34
CA THR A 4 -15.85 6.24 -20.42
C THR A 4 -16.93 5.17 -20.19
N ALA A 5 -16.56 3.97 -19.74
CA ALA A 5 -17.52 2.91 -19.44
C ALA A 5 -18.56 3.30 -18.37
N PHE A 6 -18.17 4.14 -17.41
CA PHE A 6 -19.02 4.55 -16.29
C PHE A 6 -19.73 5.88 -16.51
N PHE A 7 -19.05 6.86 -17.12
CA PHE A 7 -19.51 8.26 -17.12
C PHE A 7 -19.91 8.79 -18.51
N ALA A 8 -19.67 8.05 -19.59
CA ALA A 8 -20.09 8.52 -20.92
C ALA A 8 -21.60 8.35 -21.09
N GLU A 9 -22.21 9.25 -21.86
CA GLU A 9 -23.60 9.14 -22.31
C GLU A 9 -23.82 7.85 -23.13
N GLU A 10 -25.07 7.39 -23.20
CA GLU A 10 -25.41 6.12 -23.86
C GLU A 10 -25.12 6.10 -25.37
N ASP A 11 -25.14 7.27 -26.02
CA ASP A 11 -24.87 7.45 -27.44
C ASP A 11 -23.37 7.55 -27.77
N ASN A 12 -22.49 7.50 -26.77
CA ASN A 12 -21.06 7.54 -26.97
C ASN A 12 -20.56 6.25 -27.66
N GLU A 13 -20.02 6.40 -28.87
CA GLU A 13 -19.57 5.27 -29.72
C GLU A 13 -18.47 4.40 -29.06
N ASP A 14 -17.66 4.98 -28.16
CA ASP A 14 -16.57 4.26 -27.46
C ASP A 14 -17.07 3.49 -26.22
N ARG A 15 -18.29 3.76 -25.75
CA ARG A 15 -18.83 3.20 -24.50
C ARG A 15 -18.91 1.67 -24.53
N PRO A 16 -19.41 1.00 -25.59
CA PRO A 16 -19.43 -0.46 -25.64
C PRO A 16 -18.04 -1.09 -25.47
N PHE A 17 -17.05 -0.59 -26.22
CA PHE A 17 -15.67 -1.09 -26.11
C PHE A 17 -15.10 -0.84 -24.71
N ALA A 18 -15.38 0.33 -24.12
CA ALA A 18 -14.93 0.64 -22.77
C ALA A 18 -15.53 -0.32 -21.71
N VAL A 19 -16.80 -0.73 -21.86
CA VAL A 19 -17.46 -1.71 -20.98
C VAL A 19 -16.82 -3.09 -21.13
N ASP A 20 -16.59 -3.55 -22.36
CA ASP A 20 -15.90 -4.83 -22.62
C ASP A 20 -14.48 -4.82 -22.04
N TYR A 21 -13.79 -3.68 -22.14
CA TYR A 21 -12.46 -3.52 -21.57
C TYR A 21 -12.47 -3.56 -20.04
N VAL A 22 -13.50 -3.03 -19.37
CA VAL A 22 -13.66 -3.17 -17.91
C VAL A 22 -13.85 -4.64 -17.52
N TRP A 23 -14.66 -5.39 -18.27
CA TRP A 23 -14.82 -6.83 -18.07
C TRP A 23 -13.51 -7.58 -18.24
N TYR A 24 -12.76 -7.27 -19.31
CA TYR A 24 -11.43 -7.82 -19.52
C TYR A 24 -10.47 -7.47 -18.37
N LEU A 25 -10.49 -6.23 -17.88
CA LEU A 25 -9.65 -5.86 -16.75
C LEU A 25 -10.01 -6.63 -15.47
N TRP A 26 -11.29 -6.97 -15.27
CA TRP A 26 -11.73 -7.69 -14.09
C TRP A 26 -11.37 -9.18 -14.08
N CYS A 27 -11.46 -9.87 -15.22
CA CYS A 27 -11.30 -11.34 -15.26
C CYS A 27 -10.41 -11.88 -16.40
N GLY A 28 -9.86 -11.01 -17.24
CA GLY A 28 -8.98 -11.38 -18.33
C GLY A 28 -7.64 -11.91 -17.82
N LYS A 29 -7.18 -13.03 -18.38
CA LYS A 29 -5.95 -13.73 -17.96
C LYS A 29 -4.69 -12.87 -17.97
N ASP A 30 -4.59 -11.93 -18.92
CA ASP A 30 -3.43 -11.03 -19.07
C ASP A 30 -3.74 -9.62 -18.52
N SER A 31 -4.87 -9.46 -17.82
CA SER A 31 -5.18 -8.20 -17.15
C SER A 31 -4.25 -8.02 -15.94
N PRO A 32 -3.50 -6.91 -15.86
CA PRO A 32 -2.67 -6.61 -14.69
C PRO A 32 -3.51 -6.33 -13.43
N ALA A 33 -4.79 -6.01 -13.56
CA ALA A 33 -5.68 -5.79 -12.41
C ALA A 33 -6.25 -7.10 -11.85
N PHE A 34 -6.29 -8.16 -12.66
CA PHE A 34 -6.75 -9.48 -12.24
C PHE A 34 -5.60 -10.36 -11.75
N ASP A 35 -4.49 -10.38 -12.50
CA ASP A 35 -3.23 -11.08 -12.21
C ASP A 35 -3.42 -12.54 -11.79
N LYS A 36 -4.29 -13.26 -12.51
CA LYS A 36 -4.50 -14.69 -12.39
C LYS A 36 -4.77 -15.30 -13.76
N ASP A 37 -4.46 -16.58 -13.92
CA ASP A 37 -4.69 -17.33 -15.15
C ASP A 37 -6.17 -17.47 -15.52
N LYS A 38 -7.07 -17.56 -14.53
CA LYS A 38 -8.52 -17.66 -14.72
C LYS A 38 -9.31 -17.22 -13.49
N MET A 39 -10.59 -16.88 -13.71
CA MET A 39 -11.60 -16.66 -12.66
C MET A 39 -12.35 -17.96 -12.37
N ALA A 40 -12.04 -18.62 -11.26
CA ALA A 40 -12.61 -19.92 -10.89
C ALA A 40 -13.86 -19.81 -10.00
N THR A 41 -14.59 -18.68 -10.04
CA THR A 41 -15.76 -18.44 -9.17
C THR A 41 -16.91 -19.40 -9.49
N PHE A 42 -17.16 -19.64 -10.78
CA PHE A 42 -18.19 -20.57 -11.22
C PHE A 42 -17.90 -21.99 -10.73
N GLU A 43 -16.67 -22.47 -10.94
CA GLU A 43 -16.23 -23.80 -10.55
C GLU A 43 -16.33 -23.97 -9.03
N ARG A 44 -15.94 -22.96 -8.26
CA ARG A 44 -16.07 -22.97 -6.79
C ARG A 44 -17.51 -23.11 -6.30
N TYR A 45 -18.47 -22.59 -7.04
CA TYR A 45 -19.87 -22.57 -6.62
C TYR A 45 -20.62 -23.83 -7.06
N PHE A 46 -20.29 -24.36 -8.25
CA PHE A 46 -21.11 -25.37 -8.91
C PHE A 46 -20.42 -26.73 -9.08
N LEU A 47 -19.08 -26.80 -9.00
CA LEU A 47 -18.32 -28.03 -9.21
C LEU A 47 -17.69 -28.51 -7.91
N LYS A 48 -17.67 -29.82 -7.68
CA LYS A 48 -17.10 -30.42 -6.45
C LYS A 48 -15.59 -30.63 -6.55
N GLU A 49 -15.08 -30.73 -7.78
CA GLU A 49 -13.69 -31.03 -8.11
C GLU A 49 -12.78 -29.85 -7.76
N LYS A 50 -12.12 -29.92 -6.60
CA LYS A 50 -11.26 -28.85 -6.07
C LYS A 50 -10.10 -28.46 -6.99
N GLU A 51 -9.60 -29.38 -7.82
CA GLU A 51 -8.54 -29.08 -8.79
C GLU A 51 -8.98 -28.00 -9.80
N LEU A 52 -10.28 -27.95 -10.13
CA LEU A 52 -10.82 -26.92 -11.03
C LEU A 52 -10.90 -25.54 -10.38
N HIS A 53 -10.88 -25.48 -9.04
CA HIS A 53 -10.98 -24.23 -8.27
C HIS A 53 -9.65 -23.46 -8.19
N LYS A 54 -8.55 -24.09 -8.58
CA LYS A 54 -7.21 -23.52 -8.47
C LYS A 54 -7.04 -22.37 -9.47
N GLU A 55 -6.64 -21.21 -8.93
CA GLU A 55 -6.23 -20.04 -9.71
C GLU A 55 -4.73 -19.87 -9.54
N VAL A 56 -4.00 -19.85 -10.66
CA VAL A 56 -2.57 -19.58 -10.68
C VAL A 56 -2.38 -18.07 -10.71
N LYS A 57 -1.71 -17.57 -9.67
CA LYS A 57 -1.36 -16.17 -9.51
C LYS A 57 -0.30 -15.74 -10.53
N GLY A 58 -0.43 -14.52 -11.04
CA GLY A 58 0.46 -13.96 -12.04
C GLY A 58 1.74 -13.37 -11.47
N HIS A 59 2.39 -12.53 -12.29
CA HIS A 59 3.75 -12.07 -12.08
C HIS A 59 3.90 -11.17 -10.86
N TYR A 60 2.87 -10.42 -10.47
CA TYR A 60 2.98 -9.55 -9.30
C TYR A 60 3.33 -10.37 -8.04
N TYR A 61 2.77 -11.57 -7.87
CA TYR A 61 3.01 -12.38 -6.68
C TYR A 61 4.40 -13.01 -6.60
N SER A 62 5.04 -13.27 -7.75
CA SER A 62 6.42 -13.77 -7.80
C SER A 62 7.42 -12.62 -7.73
N LEU A 63 7.29 -11.63 -8.61
CA LEU A 63 8.24 -10.53 -8.78
C LEU A 63 8.31 -9.59 -7.56
N ARG A 64 7.24 -9.48 -6.78
CA ARG A 64 7.25 -8.69 -5.52
C ARG A 64 8.21 -9.22 -4.45
N ASN A 65 8.73 -10.44 -4.62
CA ASN A 65 9.75 -10.99 -3.72
C ASN A 65 11.18 -10.68 -4.19
N GLU A 66 11.35 -10.13 -5.41
CA GLU A 66 12.65 -9.87 -6.01
C GLU A 66 13.11 -8.43 -5.75
N GLU A 67 14.22 -8.29 -5.02
CA GLU A 67 14.81 -6.99 -4.67
C GLU A 67 15.10 -6.12 -5.90
N LYS A 68 15.64 -6.73 -6.97
CA LYS A 68 15.93 -6.01 -8.23
C LYS A 68 14.69 -5.40 -8.87
N VAL A 69 13.55 -6.08 -8.81
CA VAL A 69 12.29 -5.56 -9.36
C VAL A 69 11.78 -4.42 -8.49
N CYS A 70 11.84 -4.56 -7.17
CA CYS A 70 11.47 -3.49 -6.25
C CYS A 70 12.35 -2.25 -6.45
N ASP A 71 13.67 -2.41 -6.61
CA ASP A 71 14.57 -1.29 -6.87
C ASP A 71 14.28 -0.62 -8.21
N MET A 72 14.07 -1.39 -9.28
CA MET A 72 13.68 -0.85 -10.59
C MET A 72 12.39 -0.01 -10.52
N LEU A 73 11.38 -0.49 -9.79
CA LEU A 73 10.14 0.27 -9.59
C LEU A 73 10.39 1.55 -8.79
N LEU A 74 11.14 1.47 -7.69
CA LEU A 74 11.46 2.64 -6.86
C LEU A 74 12.24 3.69 -7.66
N ASP A 75 13.17 3.27 -8.52
CA ASP A 75 13.92 4.15 -9.42
C ASP A 75 13.01 4.85 -10.43
N GLU A 76 12.06 4.13 -11.04
CA GLU A 76 11.10 4.68 -12.00
C GLU A 76 10.22 5.78 -11.38
N PHE A 77 9.84 5.63 -10.10
CA PHE A 77 9.08 6.63 -9.36
C PHE A 77 9.95 7.73 -8.72
N GLY A 78 11.27 7.73 -8.96
CA GLY A 78 12.20 8.71 -8.41
C GLY A 78 12.38 8.62 -6.89
N VAL A 79 12.14 7.45 -6.29
CA VAL A 79 12.33 7.21 -4.85
C VAL A 79 13.80 6.93 -4.57
N ILE A 80 14.49 7.99 -4.16
CA ILE A 80 15.94 8.00 -3.92
C ILE A 80 16.29 7.77 -2.45
N GLY A 81 17.53 7.33 -2.22
CA GLY A 81 18.10 7.15 -0.88
C GLY A 81 18.24 5.69 -0.47
N THR A 82 18.88 5.48 0.67
CA THR A 82 19.14 4.14 1.23
C THR A 82 17.87 3.50 1.78
N HIS A 83 16.99 4.32 2.35
CA HIS A 83 15.77 3.92 3.06
C HIS A 83 14.55 4.12 2.16
N ARG A 84 14.37 3.20 1.22
CA ARG A 84 13.31 3.23 0.21
C ARG A 84 12.52 1.92 0.22
N HIS A 85 11.20 2.04 0.30
CA HIS A 85 10.32 0.90 0.53
C HIS A 85 9.01 1.03 -0.23
N ILE A 86 8.47 -0.11 -0.66
CA ILE A 86 7.15 -0.25 -1.25
C ILE A 86 6.20 -0.77 -0.16
N ILE A 87 5.19 0.03 0.15
CA ILE A 87 4.13 -0.36 1.09
C ILE A 87 2.90 -0.75 0.28
N ASN A 88 2.50 -2.02 0.36
CA ASN A 88 1.38 -2.56 -0.39
C ASN A 88 0.30 -3.07 0.57
N GLY A 89 -0.95 -2.65 0.33
CA GLY A 89 -2.12 -3.09 1.09
C GLY A 89 -2.92 -4.18 0.37
N HIS A 90 -4.14 -4.44 0.84
CA HIS A 90 -5.20 -5.18 0.11
C HIS A 90 -5.01 -6.70 -0.05
N VAL A 91 -3.77 -7.20 -0.13
CA VAL A 91 -3.50 -8.64 -0.25
C VAL A 91 -3.30 -9.25 1.14
N PRO A 92 -4.15 -10.22 1.57
CA PRO A 92 -3.99 -10.85 2.86
C PRO A 92 -2.68 -11.66 2.92
N VAL A 93 -1.97 -11.52 4.04
CA VAL A 93 -0.75 -12.28 4.32
C VAL A 93 -1.15 -13.57 5.03
N LYS A 94 -0.81 -14.72 4.42
CA LYS A 94 -1.15 -16.03 4.98
C LYS A 94 -0.10 -16.47 5.99
N THR A 95 -0.07 -15.83 7.16
CA THR A 95 0.92 -16.09 8.21
C THR A 95 0.87 -17.55 8.70
N ILE A 96 -0.32 -18.17 8.75
CA ILE A 96 -0.48 -19.63 9.03
C ILE A 96 0.35 -20.49 8.07
N GLN A 97 0.48 -20.07 6.81
CA GLN A 97 1.24 -20.79 5.78
C GLN A 97 2.74 -20.39 5.75
N GLY A 98 3.20 -19.64 6.75
CA GLY A 98 4.58 -19.17 6.86
C GLY A 98 4.91 -17.98 5.95
N GLU A 99 3.91 -17.30 5.38
CA GLU A 99 4.16 -16.12 4.55
C GLU A 99 4.72 -14.97 5.40
N ASN A 100 5.86 -14.42 4.98
CA ASN A 100 6.45 -13.23 5.58
C ASN A 100 5.85 -11.95 4.96
N PRO A 101 5.34 -11.00 5.77
CA PRO A 101 4.88 -9.69 5.29
C PRO A 101 6.03 -8.83 4.74
N ILE A 102 7.27 -9.07 5.19
CA ILE A 102 8.49 -8.44 4.70
C ILE A 102 9.03 -9.27 3.54
N LYS A 103 9.13 -8.66 2.37
CA LYS A 103 9.55 -9.27 1.11
C LYS A 103 10.73 -8.50 0.52
N ALA A 104 11.37 -9.10 -0.49
CA ALA A 104 12.43 -8.45 -1.26
C ALA A 104 13.51 -7.81 -0.36
N ASN A 105 14.01 -8.58 0.61
CA ASN A 105 15.05 -8.14 1.56
C ASN A 105 14.72 -6.84 2.32
N GLY A 106 13.45 -6.62 2.65
CA GLY A 106 12.99 -5.42 3.37
C GLY A 106 12.55 -4.26 2.48
N LYS A 107 12.65 -4.39 1.15
CA LYS A 107 12.19 -3.36 0.20
C LYS A 107 10.68 -3.33 0.02
N MET A 108 9.98 -4.42 0.28
CA MET A 108 8.52 -4.49 0.11
C MET A 108 7.83 -5.03 1.36
N MET A 109 6.75 -4.35 1.75
CA MET A 109 5.94 -4.71 2.90
C MET A 109 4.51 -4.88 2.45
N VAL A 110 3.95 -6.03 2.79
CA VAL A 110 2.54 -6.32 2.59
C VAL A 110 1.84 -6.15 3.93
N ILE A 111 0.96 -5.16 4.01
CA ILE A 111 0.19 -4.84 5.21
C ILE A 111 -1.26 -5.19 4.95
N ASP A 112 -1.81 -6.08 5.77
CA ASP A 112 -3.23 -6.39 5.74
C ASP A 112 -3.92 -5.79 6.96
N GLY A 113 -5.01 -5.07 6.71
CA GLY A 113 -5.94 -4.60 7.73
C GLY A 113 -6.81 -5.76 8.19
N GLY A 114 -6.24 -6.73 8.88
CA GLY A 114 -6.89 -7.98 9.29
C GLY A 114 -7.99 -7.81 10.36
N PHE A 115 -8.61 -6.64 10.51
CA PHE A 115 -9.77 -6.46 11.37
C PHE A 115 -11.06 -7.08 10.79
N SER A 116 -11.03 -7.53 9.54
CA SER A 116 -12.14 -8.26 8.94
C SER A 116 -12.19 -9.71 9.43
N LYS A 117 -13.25 -10.05 10.18
CA LYS A 117 -13.52 -11.39 10.71
C LYS A 117 -13.47 -12.49 9.65
N ALA A 118 -13.79 -12.17 8.40
CA ALA A 118 -13.82 -13.13 7.31
C ALA A 118 -12.43 -13.68 6.94
N TYR A 119 -11.35 -12.96 7.26
CA TYR A 119 -9.99 -13.35 6.88
C TYR A 119 -9.19 -14.00 8.02
N HIS A 120 -9.67 -13.94 9.27
CA HIS A 120 -8.95 -14.51 10.43
C HIS A 120 -8.66 -16.01 10.29
N SER A 121 -9.55 -16.77 9.65
CA SER A 121 -9.36 -18.21 9.40
C SER A 121 -8.25 -18.50 8.39
N GLU A 122 -7.97 -17.57 7.47
CA GLU A 122 -6.93 -17.74 6.45
C GLU A 122 -5.58 -17.12 6.85
N THR A 123 -5.59 -15.99 7.55
CA THR A 123 -4.38 -15.25 7.94
C THR A 123 -3.81 -15.72 9.27
N GLY A 124 -4.67 -16.12 10.22
CA GLY A 124 -4.32 -16.50 11.59
C GLY A 124 -3.98 -15.35 12.52
N ILE A 125 -4.11 -14.10 12.05
CA ILE A 125 -3.81 -12.88 12.79
C ILE A 125 -4.89 -11.81 12.54
N ALA A 126 -4.99 -10.82 13.41
CA ALA A 126 -5.81 -9.62 13.19
C ALA A 126 -5.17 -8.62 12.21
N GLY A 127 -4.01 -8.95 11.64
CA GLY A 127 -3.33 -8.14 10.63
C GLY A 127 -2.11 -7.40 11.16
N TYR A 128 -1.66 -6.44 10.36
CA TYR A 128 -0.43 -5.68 10.60
C TYR A 128 -0.71 -4.18 10.65
N THR A 129 -0.01 -3.49 11.54
CA THR A 129 0.06 -2.03 11.57
C THR A 129 1.49 -1.60 11.28
N LEU A 130 1.68 -0.71 10.31
CA LEU A 130 2.96 -0.05 10.07
C LEU A 130 3.04 1.22 10.90
N VAL A 131 4.04 1.30 11.76
CA VAL A 131 4.35 2.49 12.56
C VAL A 131 5.60 3.14 11.98
N TYR A 132 5.46 4.35 11.45
CA TYR A 132 6.57 5.16 10.95
C TYR A 132 6.79 6.37 11.84
N HIS A 133 8.03 6.62 12.23
CA HIS A 133 8.40 7.79 13.02
C HIS A 133 9.82 8.27 12.68
N SER A 134 10.21 9.42 13.23
CA SER A 134 11.50 10.06 12.91
C SER A 134 12.77 9.21 13.15
N ARG A 135 12.68 8.07 13.84
CA ARG A 135 13.83 7.17 14.11
C ARG A 135 13.82 5.87 13.30
N GLY A 136 12.86 5.67 12.41
CA GLY A 136 12.68 4.41 11.70
C GLY A 136 11.23 3.97 11.64
N PHE A 137 11.03 2.71 11.24
CA PHE A 137 9.70 2.16 11.09
C PHE A 137 9.63 0.68 11.48
N GLN A 138 8.45 0.30 11.97
CA GLN A 138 8.19 -0.99 12.60
C GLN A 138 6.89 -1.57 12.08
N LEU A 139 6.85 -2.89 11.95
CA LEU A 139 5.65 -3.63 11.62
C LEU A 139 5.14 -4.32 12.89
N VAL A 140 3.96 -3.95 13.33
CA VAL A 140 3.32 -4.51 14.52
C VAL A 140 2.28 -5.53 14.06
N GLN A 141 2.44 -6.79 14.45
CA GLN A 141 1.47 -7.84 14.23
C GLN A 141 0.48 -7.88 15.39
N HIS A 142 -0.81 -8.01 15.08
CA HIS A 142 -1.87 -8.12 16.08
C HIS A 142 -2.47 -9.52 16.12
N GLU A 143 -2.65 -10.07 17.32
CA GLU A 143 -3.41 -11.31 17.49
C GLU A 143 -4.93 -11.08 17.34
N PRO A 144 -5.69 -12.09 16.87
CA PRO A 144 -7.14 -11.98 16.74
C PRO A 144 -7.82 -11.87 18.10
N PHE A 145 -8.80 -10.95 18.20
CA PHE A 145 -9.69 -10.90 19.36
C PHE A 145 -10.77 -11.97 19.24
N THR A 146 -10.77 -12.94 20.16
CA THR A 146 -11.70 -14.08 20.09
C THR A 146 -13.09 -13.75 20.63
N SER A 147 -13.21 -13.29 21.88
CA SER A 147 -14.48 -12.88 22.50
C SER A 147 -14.25 -12.09 23.79
N MET A 148 -15.23 -11.25 24.16
CA MET A 148 -15.22 -10.50 25.42
C MET A 148 -15.15 -11.42 26.63
N GLN A 149 -15.96 -12.49 26.64
CA GLN A 149 -15.98 -13.43 27.75
C GLN A 149 -14.63 -14.11 27.96
N LYS A 150 -14.00 -14.60 26.88
CA LYS A 150 -12.68 -15.23 26.96
C LYS A 150 -11.60 -14.23 27.38
N ALA A 151 -11.66 -12.99 26.90
CA ALA A 151 -10.72 -11.94 27.29
C ALA A 151 -10.81 -11.59 28.78
N ILE A 152 -12.02 -11.56 29.35
CA ILE A 152 -12.25 -11.30 30.78
C ILE A 152 -11.81 -12.50 31.62
N GLU A 153 -12.21 -13.72 31.24
CA GLU A 153 -11.91 -14.95 31.98
C GLU A 153 -10.42 -15.28 32.00
N GLU A 154 -9.72 -15.09 30.86
CA GLU A 154 -8.30 -15.40 30.72
C GLU A 154 -7.38 -14.19 30.98
N GLY A 155 -7.95 -13.01 31.26
CA GLY A 155 -7.20 -11.76 31.42
C GLY A 155 -6.37 -11.40 30.18
N GLN A 156 -6.83 -11.78 28.99
CA GLN A 156 -6.11 -11.53 27.75
C GLN A 156 -6.25 -10.06 27.33
N ASP A 157 -5.12 -9.37 27.30
CA ASP A 157 -4.97 -8.10 26.58
C ASP A 157 -4.51 -8.36 25.13
N ILE A 158 -4.65 -7.38 24.23
CA ILE A 158 -4.26 -7.52 22.82
C ILE A 158 -2.74 -7.74 22.73
N LYS A 159 -2.33 -9.00 22.57
CA LYS A 159 -0.93 -9.35 22.34
C LYS A 159 -0.53 -8.89 20.96
N SER A 160 0.46 -8.01 20.93
CA SER A 160 1.06 -7.54 19.69
C SER A 160 2.54 -7.91 19.69
N SER A 161 3.02 -8.52 18.60
CA SER A 161 4.45 -8.74 18.39
C SER A 161 4.99 -7.65 17.46
N THR A 162 6.07 -7.00 17.87
CA THR A 162 6.70 -5.93 17.08
C THR A 162 7.88 -6.50 16.31
N GLN A 163 7.81 -6.44 14.99
CA GLN A 163 8.93 -6.72 14.11
C GLN A 163 9.56 -5.38 13.70
N ILE A 164 10.78 -5.14 14.19
CA ILE A 164 11.56 -3.98 13.79
C ILE A 164 12.07 -4.24 12.38
N VAL A 165 11.66 -3.41 11.42
CA VAL A 165 12.06 -3.56 10.02
C VAL A 165 13.26 -2.67 9.73
N GLU A 166 13.22 -1.42 10.19
CA GLU A 166 14.33 -0.50 10.01
C GLU A 166 14.43 0.52 11.13
N MET A 167 15.66 0.76 11.59
CA MET A 167 15.97 1.82 12.55
C MET A 167 17.08 2.69 11.99
N SER A 168 16.85 4.00 11.96
CA SER A 168 17.84 4.98 11.55
C SER A 168 18.59 5.49 12.78
N THR A 169 19.91 5.56 12.68
CA THR A 169 20.76 6.20 13.69
C THR A 169 20.58 7.72 13.71
N GLN A 170 20.13 8.31 12.59
CA GLN A 170 19.84 9.74 12.48
C GLN A 170 18.34 10.00 12.50
N ARG A 171 17.94 11.00 13.29
CA ARG A 171 16.54 11.42 13.37
C ARG A 171 16.17 12.22 12.13
N MET A 172 15.14 11.78 11.42
CA MET A 172 14.52 12.54 10.35
C MET A 172 13.79 13.78 10.91
N MET A 173 14.11 14.94 10.35
CA MET A 173 13.51 16.23 10.71
C MET A 173 12.51 16.64 9.64
N VAL A 174 11.58 17.55 9.97
CA VAL A 174 10.60 18.07 9.01
C VAL A 174 11.28 18.62 7.76
N LYS A 175 12.41 19.33 7.91
CA LYS A 175 13.20 19.89 6.80
C LYS A 175 13.70 18.84 5.79
N ASP A 176 13.83 17.59 6.21
CA ASP A 176 14.34 16.50 5.37
C ASP A 176 13.23 15.88 4.50
N THR A 177 11.96 16.20 4.78
CA THR A 177 10.80 15.79 3.99
C THR A 177 10.59 16.71 2.78
N ASP A 178 9.84 16.26 1.79
CA ASP A 178 9.50 17.10 0.62
C ASP A 178 8.76 18.37 1.04
N LYS A 179 7.83 18.26 2.00
CA LYS A 179 7.17 19.42 2.59
C LYS A 179 8.14 20.36 3.31
N GLY A 180 9.15 19.80 3.96
CA GLY A 180 10.26 20.54 4.55
C GLY A 180 10.99 21.41 3.53
N ARG A 181 11.29 20.85 2.35
CA ARG A 181 11.93 21.60 1.27
C ARG A 181 11.05 22.75 0.79
N GLU A 182 9.76 22.51 0.61
CA GLU A 182 8.80 23.58 0.27
C GLU A 182 8.79 24.69 1.30
N LEU A 183 8.75 24.36 2.59
CA LEU A 183 8.76 25.33 3.68
C LEU A 183 10.05 26.14 3.71
N VAL A 184 11.20 25.50 3.48
CA VAL A 184 12.49 26.20 3.39
C VAL A 184 12.50 27.18 2.22
N THR A 185 11.97 26.79 1.06
CA THR A 185 11.82 27.68 -0.09
C THR A 185 10.95 28.89 0.26
N GLN A 186 9.77 28.66 0.84
CA GLN A 186 8.87 29.74 1.28
C GLN A 186 9.53 30.69 2.28
N ILE A 187 10.28 30.16 3.26
CA ILE A 187 11.03 30.97 4.22
C ILE A 187 12.05 31.85 3.50
N ASN A 188 12.79 31.30 2.54
CA ASN A 188 13.79 32.05 1.78
C ASN A 188 13.14 33.13 0.92
N ASP A 189 11.99 32.86 0.31
CA ASP A 189 11.29 33.84 -0.50
C ASP A 189 10.68 34.96 0.36
N LEU A 190 10.14 34.64 1.54
CA LEU A 190 9.72 35.65 2.51
C LEU A 190 10.87 36.53 3.00
N LYS A 191 12.06 35.95 3.22
CA LYS A 191 13.27 36.71 3.57
C LYS A 191 13.69 37.66 2.45
N LYS A 192 13.67 37.21 1.19
CA LYS A 192 13.94 38.07 0.02
C LYS A 192 12.90 39.20 -0.08
N LEU A 193 11.63 38.89 0.10
CA LEU A 193 10.55 39.87 0.08
C LEU A 193 10.74 40.93 1.17
N LEU A 194 11.04 40.51 2.40
CA LEU A 194 11.35 41.42 3.50
C LEU A 194 12.54 42.34 3.19
N MET A 195 13.61 41.79 2.58
CA MET A 195 14.76 42.58 2.16
C MET A 195 14.41 43.58 1.05
N ALA A 196 13.57 43.18 0.09
CA ALA A 196 13.10 44.05 -0.98
C ALA A 196 12.28 45.24 -0.44
N TYR A 197 11.44 45.02 0.57
CA TYR A 197 10.76 46.11 1.27
C TYR A 197 11.73 47.03 2.03
N ARG A 198 12.66 46.45 2.80
CA ARG A 198 13.64 47.23 3.59
C ARG A 198 14.59 48.08 2.75
N THR A 199 14.93 47.62 1.55
CA THR A 199 15.81 48.33 0.62
C THR A 199 15.07 49.30 -0.30
N GLY A 200 13.73 49.35 -0.21
CA GLY A 200 12.90 50.19 -1.06
C GLY A 200 12.76 49.70 -2.51
N LEU A 201 13.24 48.49 -2.83
CA LEU A 201 13.03 47.84 -4.13
C LEU A 201 11.54 47.59 -4.39
N ILE A 202 10.80 47.22 -3.34
CA ILE A 202 9.33 47.14 -3.34
C ILE A 202 8.82 48.18 -2.36
N LYS A 203 7.92 49.06 -2.81
CA LYS A 203 7.29 50.06 -1.95
C LYS A 203 6.13 49.44 -1.19
N GLU A 204 6.02 49.79 0.08
CA GLU A 204 4.83 49.51 0.87
C GLU A 204 3.65 50.26 0.27
N LYS A 205 2.53 49.57 0.06
CA LYS A 205 1.28 50.24 -0.32
C LYS A 205 0.66 50.78 0.96
N SER A 206 0.50 52.09 1.03
CA SER A 206 -0.32 52.72 2.05
C SER A 206 -1.74 52.15 1.96
N ILE A 207 -2.32 51.75 3.10
CA ILE A 207 -3.74 51.46 3.23
C ILE A 207 -4.52 52.76 3.09
#